data_AF-A0A354QAL0-F1
#
_entry.id   AF-A0A354QAL0-F1
#
_cell.length_a   1.000
_cell.length_b   1.000
_cell.length_c   1.000
_cell.angle_alpha   90.00
_cell.angle_beta   90.00
_cell.angle_gamma   90.00
#
_symmetry.space_group_name_H-M   'P 1'
#
loop_
_entity.id
_entity.type
_entity.pdbx_description
1 polymer ?
#
loop_
_entity_poly.entity_id
_entity_poly.type
_entity_poly.pdbx_seq_one_letter_code
_entity_poly.pdbx_strand_id
1 'polypeptide(L)' 'MSLLSIFLMDEPIQIEPIRRLPHIRDLVTDVSWNYEINQHIRPLKPKPREADGTYRMQRKDIERIQEFHKCIE' A
#
# COMPACT_ATOMS: atom_id res chain seq x y z
N MET A 1 -14.38 17.22 -2.06
CA MET A 1 -15.19 16.52 -1.04
C MET A 1 -14.23 15.90 -0.06
N SER A 2 -14.26 16.31 1.21
CA SER A 2 -13.45 15.67 2.25
C SER A 2 -14.18 14.43 2.76
N LEU A 3 -13.46 13.42 3.24
CA LEU A 3 -14.05 12.21 3.85
C LEU A 3 -15.05 12.53 4.98
N LEU A 4 -14.87 13.66 5.66
CA LEU A 4 -15.78 14.14 6.71
C LEU A 4 -17.15 14.58 6.18
N SER A 5 -17.28 14.99 4.92
CA SER A 5 -18.56 15.50 4.38
C SER A 5 -19.59 14.40 4.10
N ILE A 6 -19.25 13.13 4.33
CA ILE A 6 -20.07 11.95 4.03
C ILE A 6 -20.76 11.41 5.31
N PHE A 7 -20.29 11.84 6.49
CA PHE A 7 -20.88 11.43 7.75
C PHE A 7 -22.03 12.38 8.13
N LEU A 8 -23.21 11.81 8.39
CA LEU A 8 -24.28 12.52 9.10
C LEU A 8 -23.77 12.77 10.52
N MET A 9 -23.43 14.02 10.84
CA MET A 9 -22.80 14.41 12.11
C MET A 9 -23.66 14.13 13.35
N ASP A 10 -24.93 13.77 13.17
CA ASP A 10 -25.90 13.53 14.24
C ASP A 10 -25.99 12.06 14.68
N GLU A 11 -25.21 11.16 14.07
CA GLU A 11 -25.15 9.74 14.43
C GLU A 11 -23.79 9.33 15.05
N PRO A 12 -23.77 8.38 15.99
CA PRO A 12 -22.52 7.89 16.56
C PRO A 12 -21.67 7.16 15.52
N ILE A 13 -20.36 7.48 15.47
CA ILE A 13 -19.40 6.77 14.61
C ILE A 13 -19.03 5.44 15.28
N GLN A 14 -19.40 4.33 14.64
CA GLN A 14 -18.98 2.99 15.05
C GLN A 14 -17.62 2.64 14.45
N ILE A 15 -16.65 2.28 15.30
CA ILE A 15 -15.30 1.89 14.91
C ILE A 15 -15.10 0.42 15.26
N GLU A 16 -14.64 -0.37 14.29
CA GLU A 16 -14.40 -1.81 14.42
C GLU A 16 -12.99 -2.16 13.95
N PRO A 17 -12.41 -3.29 14.41
CA PRO A 17 -11.15 -3.80 13.89
C PRO A 17 -11.23 -4.11 12.38
N ILE A 18 -10.07 -4.15 11.72
CA ILE A 18 -9.97 -4.46 10.29
C ILE A 18 -10.54 -5.86 10.01
N ARG A 19 -11.47 -5.96 9.05
CA ARG A 19 -12.09 -7.24 8.68
C ARG A 19 -11.13 -8.10 7.87
N ARG A 20 -11.33 -9.43 7.91
CA ARG A 20 -10.54 -10.49 7.25
C ARG A 20 -9.17 -10.81 7.85
N LEU A 21 -8.72 -10.05 8.84
CA LEU A 21 -7.51 -10.36 9.61
C LEU A 21 -7.88 -10.96 10.98
N PRO A 22 -7.06 -11.85 11.55
CA PRO A 22 -7.29 -12.37 12.91
C PRO A 22 -7.36 -11.23 13.94
N HIS A 23 -8.36 -11.23 14.81
CA HIS A 23 -8.50 -10.24 15.89
C HIS A 23 -7.57 -10.57 17.05
N ILE A 24 -6.94 -9.56 17.64
CA ILE A 24 -6.07 -9.70 18.81
C ILE A 24 -6.74 -9.09 20.05
N ARG A 25 -6.91 -7.76 20.07
CA ARG A 25 -7.51 -7.02 21.19
C ARG A 25 -7.89 -5.62 20.75
N ASP A 26 -8.98 -5.08 21.27
CA ASP A 26 -9.46 -3.72 20.94
C ASP A 26 -9.60 -3.57 19.41
N LEU A 27 -8.95 -2.59 18.79
CA LEU A 27 -8.91 -2.38 17.33
C LEU A 27 -7.72 -3.08 16.64
N VAL A 28 -6.95 -3.88 17.36
CA VAL A 28 -5.73 -4.54 16.86
C VAL A 28 -6.07 -5.85 16.16
N THR A 29 -5.58 -5.98 14.93
CA THR A 29 -5.64 -7.20 14.12
C THR A 29 -4.26 -7.65 13.71
N ASP A 30 -4.06 -8.96 13.60
CA ASP A 30 -2.81 -9.56 13.12
C ASP A 30 -2.63 -9.30 11.61
N VAL A 31 -1.61 -8.51 11.25
CA VAL A 31 -1.23 -8.20 9.86
C VAL A 31 0.01 -8.98 9.39
N SER A 32 0.52 -9.93 10.20
CA SER A 32 1.75 -10.69 9.90
C SER A 32 1.77 -11.32 8.52
N TRP A 33 0.63 -11.86 8.08
CA TRP A 33 0.48 -12.46 6.76
C TRP A 33 0.86 -11.52 5.61
N ASN A 34 0.58 -10.21 5.71
CA ASN A 34 0.96 -9.25 4.68
C ASN A 34 2.48 -9.19 4.50
N TYR A 35 3.22 -9.14 5.61
CA TYR A 35 4.68 -9.10 5.61
C TYR A 35 5.29 -10.43 5.16
N GLU A 36 4.71 -11.55 5.58
CA GLU A 36 5.12 -12.87 5.10
C GLU A 36 4.98 -12.95 3.57
N ILE A 37 3.84 -12.55 3.01
CA ILE A 37 3.65 -12.51 1.55
C ILE A 37 4.64 -11.55 0.88
N ASN A 38 4.88 -10.38 1.45
CA ASN A 38 5.83 -9.40 0.90
C ASN A 38 7.25 -9.99 0.77
N GLN A 39 7.69 -10.79 1.75
CA GLN A 39 8.99 -11.49 1.68
C GLN A 39 9.11 -12.47 0.50
N HIS A 40 7.99 -13.01 0.01
CA HIS A 40 7.95 -13.91 -1.14
C HIS A 40 7.93 -13.16 -2.49
N ILE A 41 7.72 -11.84 -2.49
CA ILE A 41 7.72 -11.02 -3.71
C ILE A 41 9.16 -10.86 -4.19
N ARG A 42 9.42 -11.30 -5.41
CA ARG A 42 10.77 -11.21 -6.00
C ARG A 42 11.17 -9.74 -6.21
N PRO A 43 12.35 -9.32 -5.72
CA PRO A 43 12.87 -8.00 -5.99
C PRO A 43 13.05 -7.76 -7.49
N LEU A 44 12.83 -6.51 -7.92
CA LEU A 44 13.13 -6.09 -9.28
C LEU A 44 14.64 -6.26 -9.55
N LYS A 45 14.97 -6.96 -10.64
CA LYS A 45 16.35 -7.07 -11.15
C LYS A 45 16.46 -6.22 -12.41
N PRO A 46 16.82 -4.92 -12.31
CA PRO A 46 16.99 -4.10 -13.49
C PRO A 46 18.18 -4.59 -14.31
N LYS A 47 18.20 -4.23 -15.60
CA LYS A 47 19.39 -4.42 -16.43
C LYS A 47 20.58 -3.63 -15.83
N PRO A 48 21.83 -3.96 -16.22
CA PRO A 48 22.96 -3.08 -15.92
C PRO A 48 22.69 -1.64 -16.38
N ARG A 49 23.27 -0.68 -15.68
CA ARG A 49 23.19 0.74 -16.05
C ARG A 49 23.95 0.99 -17.35
N GLU A 50 23.56 2.05 -18.04
CA GLU A 50 24.27 2.55 -19.21
C GLU A 50 25.67 3.07 -18.83
N ALA A 51 26.51 3.37 -19.82
CA ALA A 51 27.88 3.84 -19.61
C ALA A 51 27.98 5.13 -18.76
N ASP A 52 26.94 5.97 -18.78
CA ASP A 52 26.82 7.20 -17.98
C ASP A 52 26.31 6.96 -16.54
N GLY A 53 26.04 5.70 -16.17
CA GLY A 53 25.54 5.33 -14.85
C GLY A 53 24.04 5.59 -14.65
N THR A 54 23.27 5.89 -15.70
CA THR A 54 21.84 6.17 -15.61
C THR A 54 20.95 5.03 -16.13
N TYR A 55 19.66 5.10 -15.79
CA TYR A 55 18.60 4.30 -16.41
C TYR A 55 17.73 5.21 -17.28
N ARG A 56 17.25 4.70 -18.41
CA ARG A 56 16.31 5.40 -19.29
C ARG A 56 15.01 4.62 -19.36
N MET A 57 13.90 5.32 -19.14
CA MET A 57 12.55 4.75 -19.13
C MET A 57 11.57 5.77 -19.71
N GLN A 58 10.51 5.31 -20.38
CA GLN A 58 9.51 6.23 -20.91
C GLN A 58 8.69 6.84 -19.76
N ARG A 59 8.29 8.10 -19.90
CA ARG A 59 7.53 8.81 -18.86
C ARG A 59 6.26 8.08 -18.45
N LYS A 60 5.54 7.51 -19.43
CA LYS A 60 4.33 6.70 -19.21
C LYS A 60 4.59 5.50 -18.29
N ASP A 61 5.74 4.84 -18.45
CA ASP A 61 6.09 3.68 -17.62
C ASP A 61 6.41 4.12 -16.19
N ILE A 62 7.02 5.30 -16.02
CA ILE A 62 7.32 5.88 -14.71
C ILE A 62 6.01 6.18 -13.99
N GLU A 63 5.10 6.90 -14.64
CA GLU A 63 3.82 7.29 -14.04
C GLU A 63 2.97 6.09 -13.65
N ARG A 64 3.00 5.02 -14.47
CA ARG A 64 2.30 3.78 -14.16
C ARG A 64 2.83 3.11 -12.89
N ILE A 65 4.16 3.00 -12.72
CA ILE A 65 4.71 2.29 -11.57
C ILE A 65 4.53 3.08 -10.27
N GLN A 66 4.52 4.42 -10.33
CA GLN A 66 4.30 5.27 -9.17
C GLN A 66 2.98 4.96 -8.45
N GLU A 67 1.93 4.59 -9.18
CA GLU A 67 0.64 4.23 -8.55
C GLU A 67 0.79 3.03 -7.61
N PHE A 68 1.52 1.99 -8.04
CA PHE A 68 1.73 0.78 -7.24
C PHE A 68 2.68 1.00 -6.05
N HIS A 69 3.54 2.03 -6.13
CA HIS A 69 4.42 2.43 -5.03
C HIS A 69 3.74 3.34 -4.00
N LYS A 70 2.43 3.58 -4.11
CA LYS A 70 1.64 4.24 -3.05
C LYS A 70 1.19 3.29 -1.94
N CYS A 71 1.39 1.98 -2.11
CA CYS A 71 1.17 1.02 -1.04
C CYS A 71 2.03 1.39 0.19
N ILE A 72 1.45 1.30 1.39
CA ILE A 72 2.10 1.68 2.65
C ILE A 72 2.57 0.47 3.47
N GLU A 73 2.50 -0.73 2.91
CA GLU A 73 2.94 -2.00 3.49
C GLU A 73 3.61 -2.88 2.42
#